data_AF-A0A9P0Q674-F1
#
_entry.id   AF-A0A9P0Q674-F1
#
_cell.length_a   1.000
_cell.length_b   1.000
_cell.length_c   1.000
_cell.angle_alpha   90.00
_cell.angle_beta   90.00
_cell.angle_gamma   90.00
#
_symmetry.space_group_name_H-M   'P 1'
#
loop_
_entity.id
_entity.type
_entity.pdbx_description
1 polymer ?
#
loop_
_entity_poly.entity_id
_entity_poly.type
_entity_poly.pdbx_seq_one_letter_code
_entity_poly.pdbx_strand_id
1 'polypeptide(L)'
;MWCKYPLDVNYFSYLCGKHFSSNPIPFPDEAAKMVEPLEIVQSFTSSSTATASEQEYETTRLAIGGNVTIQKVRPPCKRRLKRYVGDLSSDDFSTPRKAKSNYRLMKSSLMRLRKKVKSFQTSVGALRRRIKTLGGLLKLLKQKMHITDSAETVLKVSRLMKTLCPRYPYLFVWCN
;
A
#
# COMPACT_ATOMS: atom_id res chain seq x y z
N MET A 1 -12.39 -31.95 -30.31
CA MET A 1 -11.02 -31.71 -29.80
C MET A 1 -11.12 -31.30 -28.34
N TRP A 2 -10.68 -32.17 -27.43
CA TRP A 2 -10.74 -31.96 -25.99
C TRP A 2 -9.35 -31.53 -25.50
N CYS A 3 -9.22 -30.34 -24.93
CA CYS A 3 -8.01 -29.92 -24.25
C CYS A 3 -7.99 -30.49 -22.82
N LYS A 4 -7.22 -31.57 -22.64
CA LYS A 4 -6.76 -32.04 -21.33
C LYS A 4 -5.69 -31.07 -20.82
N TYR A 5 -6.01 -30.29 -19.80
CA TYR A 5 -4.99 -29.67 -18.94
C TYR A 5 -5.01 -30.39 -17.59
N PRO A 6 -3.92 -31.05 -17.18
CA PRO A 6 -3.80 -31.55 -15.81
C PRO A 6 -3.67 -30.35 -14.87
N LEU A 7 -4.67 -30.19 -13.99
CA LEU A 7 -4.59 -29.29 -12.85
C LEU A 7 -3.69 -29.95 -11.79
N ASP A 8 -2.42 -29.55 -11.77
CA ASP A 8 -1.53 -29.86 -10.64
C ASP A 8 -2.04 -29.16 -9.37
N VAL A 9 -2.48 -29.97 -8.41
CA VAL A 9 -3.16 -29.56 -7.16
C VAL A 9 -2.18 -28.95 -6.13
N ASN A 10 -0.96 -28.59 -6.53
CA ASN A 10 0.15 -28.27 -5.61
C ASN A 10 0.70 -26.84 -5.67
N TYR A 11 -0.01 -25.88 -6.27
CA TYR A 11 0.46 -24.48 -6.32
C TYR A 11 -0.04 -23.59 -5.17
N PHE A 12 -0.95 -24.06 -4.31
CA PHE A 12 -1.55 -23.23 -3.25
C PHE A 12 -0.83 -23.28 -1.89
N SER A 13 0.23 -24.08 -1.75
CA SER A 13 0.94 -24.26 -0.47
C SER A 13 2.08 -23.27 -0.21
N TYR A 14 2.46 -22.43 -1.17
CA TYR A 14 3.64 -21.55 -1.03
C TYR A 14 3.37 -20.12 -0.49
N LEU A 15 2.14 -19.76 -0.18
CA LEU A 15 1.82 -18.41 0.37
C LEU A 15 1.32 -18.40 1.82
N CYS A 16 1.33 -19.53 2.51
CA CYS A 16 0.87 -19.61 3.89
C CYS A 16 1.88 -20.38 4.76
N GLY A 17 2.93 -19.70 5.21
CA GLY A 17 3.85 -20.34 6.14
C GLY A 17 5.10 -19.54 6.41
N LYS A 18 5.00 -18.53 7.28
CA LYS A 18 6.01 -18.22 8.30
C LYS A 18 5.45 -17.19 9.28
N HIS A 19 5.03 -17.70 10.43
CA HIS A 19 4.98 -17.04 11.74
C HIS A 19 4.98 -15.50 11.75
N PHE A 20 3.79 -14.89 11.66
CA PHE A 20 3.57 -13.65 12.39
C PHE A 20 3.43 -14.02 13.87
N SER A 21 4.57 -14.11 14.54
CA SER A 21 4.65 -14.04 16.00
C SER A 21 3.81 -12.83 16.44
N SER A 22 2.81 -13.07 17.27
CA SER A 22 1.92 -12.06 17.83
C SER A 22 2.60 -11.24 18.93
N ASN A 23 3.89 -10.95 18.79
CA ASN A 23 4.56 -10.01 19.66
C ASN A 23 4.14 -8.60 19.20
N PRO A 24 3.39 -7.85 20.03
CA PRO A 24 3.19 -6.43 19.75
C PRO A 24 4.57 -5.80 19.66
N ILE A 25 4.88 -5.15 18.53
CA ILE A 25 6.10 -4.35 18.39
C ILE A 25 6.09 -3.34 19.54
N PRO A 26 7.02 -3.43 20.52
CA PRO A 26 7.09 -2.49 21.62
C PRO A 26 7.30 -1.08 21.06
N PHE A 27 6.56 -0.11 21.58
CA PHE A 27 6.76 1.29 21.24
C PHE A 27 8.16 1.73 21.70
N PRO A 28 8.96 2.40 20.84
CA PRO A 28 10.26 2.94 21.24
C PRO A 28 10.05 4.30 21.91
N ASP A 29 9.40 4.32 23.08
CA ASP A 29 9.29 5.55 23.89
C ASP A 29 10.24 5.53 25.11
N GLU A 30 11.05 4.48 25.30
CA GLU A 30 11.84 4.31 26.53
C GLU A 30 13.18 3.60 26.30
N ALA A 31 14.02 4.12 25.39
CA ALA A 31 15.41 3.70 25.23
C ALA A 31 16.32 4.90 24.95
N ALA A 32 16.29 5.88 25.84
CA ALA A 32 17.33 6.90 25.93
C ALA A 32 18.43 6.41 26.91
N LYS A 33 19.23 5.43 26.49
CA LYS A 33 20.53 5.14 27.12
C LYS A 33 21.55 4.85 26.03
N MET A 34 22.54 5.74 25.98
CA MET A 34 23.87 5.66 25.39
C MET A 34 24.07 4.64 24.26
N VAL A 35 24.14 5.16 23.03
CA VAL A 35 24.82 4.49 21.91
C VAL A 35 25.93 5.43 21.45
N GLU A 36 27.16 4.90 21.48
CA GLU A 36 28.39 5.50 20.96
C GLU A 36 28.27 5.90 19.48
N PRO A 37 29.02 6.93 19.04
CA PRO A 37 29.08 7.31 17.63
C PRO A 37 29.86 6.28 16.83
N LEU A 38 29.15 5.47 16.04
CA LEU A 38 29.74 4.72 14.92
C LEU A 38 30.03 5.69 13.77
N GLU A 39 31.31 5.84 13.43
CA GLU A 39 31.76 6.54 12.23
C GLU A 39 31.29 5.77 10.98
N ILE A 40 30.35 6.37 10.24
CA ILE A 40 29.94 5.88 8.92
C ILE A 40 30.83 6.55 7.88
N VAL A 41 31.82 5.82 7.39
CA VAL A 41 32.57 6.16 6.18
C VAL A 41 31.63 6.07 4.98
N GLN A 42 31.20 7.23 4.48
CA GLN A 42 30.40 7.35 3.26
C GLN A 42 31.28 7.16 2.03
N SER A 43 31.10 6.06 1.29
CA SER A 43 31.52 5.97 -0.11
C SER A 43 30.35 6.38 -1.00
N PHE A 44 30.37 7.61 -1.50
CA PHE A 44 29.47 8.06 -2.56
C PHE A 44 30.10 7.72 -3.91
N THR A 45 29.62 6.68 -4.57
CA THR A 45 29.82 6.53 -6.02
C THR A 45 28.72 7.30 -6.73
N SER A 46 29.02 8.54 -7.10
CA SER A 46 28.19 9.37 -7.95
C SER A 46 28.20 8.82 -9.38
N SER A 47 27.09 8.20 -9.80
CA SER A 47 26.85 7.89 -11.20
C SER A 47 26.14 9.07 -11.86
N SER A 48 26.91 9.91 -12.56
CA SER A 48 26.41 11.05 -13.32
C SER A 48 25.94 10.58 -14.70
N THR A 49 24.64 10.56 -14.95
CA THR A 49 24.11 10.57 -16.32
C THR A 49 23.84 12.02 -16.72
N ALA A 50 24.73 12.56 -17.55
CA ALA A 50 24.50 13.81 -18.25
C ALA A 50 23.49 13.59 -19.38
N THR A 51 22.41 14.37 -19.40
CA THR A 51 21.52 14.48 -20.56
C THR A 51 21.30 15.96 -20.88
N ALA A 52 21.83 16.34 -22.04
CA ALA A 52 21.48 17.39 -23.02
C ALA A 52 20.64 18.60 -22.51
N SER A 53 21.18 19.83 -22.55
CA SER A 53 21.09 20.76 -23.71
C SER A 53 19.61 20.99 -24.11
N GLU A 54 19.02 22.16 -23.91
CA GLU A 54 19.25 23.36 -24.74
C GLU A 54 19.18 24.67 -23.91
N GLN A 55 20.22 25.50 -24.03
CA GLN A 55 20.14 26.93 -23.76
C GLN A 55 20.55 27.64 -25.04
N GLU A 56 19.58 28.14 -25.79
CA GLU A 56 19.81 29.15 -26.82
C GLU A 56 20.13 30.47 -26.10
N TYR A 57 21.39 30.90 -26.18
CA TYR A 57 21.79 32.26 -25.87
C TYR A 57 22.14 32.94 -27.20
N GLU A 58 21.26 33.83 -27.65
CA GLU A 58 21.58 34.69 -28.78
C GLU A 58 22.09 36.02 -28.20
N THR A 59 23.41 36.22 -28.33
CA THR A 59 24.10 37.45 -27.89
C THR A 59 24.16 38.41 -29.06
N THR A 60 23.23 39.36 -29.14
CA THR A 60 23.30 40.46 -30.10
C THR A 60 23.97 41.66 -29.45
N ARG A 61 25.12 42.08 -29.98
CA ARG A 61 25.81 43.31 -29.56
C ARG A 61 25.10 44.56 -30.12
N LEU A 62 25.03 45.54 -29.23
CA LEU A 62 24.41 46.88 -29.24
C LEU A 62 24.35 47.64 -30.59
N ALA A 63 23.15 48.16 -30.89
CA ALA A 63 22.98 49.43 -31.60
C ALA A 63 22.00 50.31 -30.79
N ILE A 64 22.48 51.48 -30.37
CA ILE A 64 21.74 52.47 -29.59
C ILE A 64 20.71 53.13 -30.50
N GLY A 65 19.43 52.97 -30.18
CA GLY A 65 18.34 53.62 -30.89
C GLY A 65 16.94 53.16 -30.51
N GLY A 66 16.71 52.83 -29.23
CA GLY A 66 15.36 52.82 -28.63
C GLY A 66 14.39 51.72 -29.06
N ASN A 67 14.72 50.44 -28.84
CA ASN A 67 13.78 49.34 -29.05
C ASN A 67 13.44 48.67 -27.71
N VAL A 68 12.23 48.93 -27.20
CA VAL A 68 11.68 48.31 -25.98
C VAL A 68 11.47 46.81 -26.23
N THR A 69 12.37 45.98 -25.70
CA THR A 69 12.24 44.53 -25.76
C THR A 69 11.28 44.09 -24.66
N ILE A 70 10.02 43.84 -25.04
CA ILE A 70 9.01 43.26 -24.14
C ILE A 70 9.39 41.80 -23.90
N GLN A 71 10.16 41.52 -22.85
CA GLN A 71 10.34 40.16 -22.35
C GLN A 71 8.98 39.62 -21.89
N LYS A 72 8.48 38.61 -22.60
CA LYS A 72 7.30 37.85 -22.20
C LYS A 72 7.66 37.02 -20.95
N VAL A 73 7.56 37.65 -19.78
CA VAL A 73 7.71 36.98 -18.48
C VAL A 73 6.60 35.95 -18.37
N ARG A 74 6.94 34.67 -18.55
CA ARG A 74 5.99 33.59 -18.28
C ARG A 74 5.68 33.63 -16.78
N PRO A 75 4.40 33.68 -16.38
CA PRO A 75 4.06 33.67 -14.96
C PRO A 75 4.65 32.41 -14.30
N PRO A 76 5.22 32.51 -13.09
CA PRO A 76 5.81 31.35 -12.42
C PRO A 76 4.75 30.27 -12.27
N CYS A 77 4.97 29.11 -12.92
CA CYS A 77 4.07 27.98 -12.80
C CYS A 77 3.94 27.60 -11.32
N LYS A 78 2.72 27.66 -10.78
CA LYS A 78 2.43 27.26 -9.40
C LYS A 78 2.89 25.82 -9.21
N ARG A 79 3.86 25.59 -8.31
CA ARG A 79 4.39 24.24 -8.04
C ARG A 79 3.24 23.35 -7.57
N ARG A 80 3.08 22.18 -8.19
CA ARG A 80 2.07 21.20 -7.78
C ARG A 80 2.35 20.79 -6.34
N LEU A 81 1.34 20.90 -5.47
CA LEU A 81 1.43 20.44 -4.08
C LEU A 81 1.49 18.90 -4.07
N LYS A 82 2.52 18.35 -3.44
CA LYS A 82 2.69 16.92 -3.24
C LYS A 82 1.62 16.40 -2.29
N ARG A 83 0.88 15.38 -2.70
CA ARG A 83 -0.30 14.88 -1.95
C ARG A 83 0.00 13.56 -1.25
N TYR A 84 0.90 12.75 -1.79
CA TYR A 84 1.21 11.42 -1.28
C TYR A 84 2.62 11.37 -0.70
N VAL A 85 2.82 10.47 0.27
CA VAL A 85 4.14 10.25 0.89
C VAL A 85 5.17 9.79 -0.14
N GLY A 86 4.74 9.00 -1.14
CA GLY A 86 5.62 8.52 -2.21
C GLY A 86 6.08 9.61 -3.19
N ASP A 87 5.47 10.79 -3.17
CA ASP A 87 5.87 11.91 -4.03
C ASP A 87 7.05 12.72 -3.43
N LEU A 88 7.38 12.47 -2.16
CA LEU A 88 8.37 13.23 -1.41
C LEU A 88 9.79 12.78 -1.79
N SER A 89 10.66 13.75 -2.08
CA SER A 89 12.09 13.55 -2.36
C SER A 89 12.94 14.19 -1.24
N SER A 90 14.24 13.90 -1.21
CA SER A 90 15.21 14.50 -0.29
C SER A 90 15.16 16.03 -0.29
N ASP A 91 14.94 16.64 -1.45
CA ASP A 91 14.86 18.09 -1.62
C ASP A 91 13.71 18.73 -0.83
N ASP A 92 12.65 17.95 -0.55
CA ASP A 92 11.52 18.42 0.24
C ASP A 92 11.83 18.46 1.74
N PHE A 93 12.96 17.89 2.17
CA PHE A 93 13.45 17.95 3.54
C PHE A 93 14.62 18.93 3.70
N SER A 94 15.01 19.64 2.64
CA SER A 94 16.12 20.60 2.62
C SER A 94 16.02 21.71 3.67
N THR A 95 14.81 22.20 3.98
CA THR A 95 14.62 23.28 4.96
C THR A 95 13.77 22.84 6.15
N PRO A 96 14.06 23.33 7.37
CA PRO A 96 13.33 22.91 8.57
C PRO A 96 11.82 23.10 8.49
N ARG A 97 11.37 24.19 7.83
CA ARG A 97 9.95 24.46 7.60
C ARG A 97 9.29 23.41 6.69
N LYS A 98 9.95 23.04 5.58
CA LYS A 98 9.45 22.00 4.67
C LYS A 98 9.47 20.63 5.33
N ALA A 99 10.57 20.28 6.01
CA ALA A 99 10.71 19.03 6.74
C ALA A 99 9.59 18.85 7.78
N LYS A 100 9.29 19.87 8.58
CA LYS A 100 8.19 19.84 9.56
C LYS A 100 6.82 19.61 8.91
N SER A 101 6.55 20.23 7.77
CA SER A 101 5.29 20.06 7.03
C SER A 101 5.15 18.63 6.49
N ASN A 102 6.20 18.14 5.81
CA ASN A 102 6.21 16.81 5.21
C ASN A 102 6.16 15.71 6.26
N TYR A 103 6.85 15.90 7.39
CA TYR A 103 6.74 14.99 8.54
C TYR A 103 5.30 14.86 9.05
N ARG A 104 4.55 15.98 9.14
CA ARG A 104 3.12 15.93 9.53
C ARG A 104 2.29 15.15 8.51
N LEU A 105 2.55 15.33 7.22
CA LEU A 105 1.89 14.57 6.15
C LEU A 105 2.15 13.06 6.30
N MET A 106 3.42 12.67 6.50
CA MET A 106 3.83 11.29 6.75
C MET A 106 3.16 10.71 7.99
N LYS A 107 3.22 11.42 9.12
CA LYS A 107 2.57 11.02 10.38
C LYS A 107 1.07 10.80 10.19
N SER A 108 0.38 11.73 9.51
CA SER A 108 -1.06 11.60 9.24
C SER A 108 -1.38 10.39 8.36
N SER A 109 -0.51 10.07 7.41
CA SER A 109 -0.68 8.95 6.48
C SER A 109 -0.47 7.61 7.19
N LEU A 110 0.55 7.54 8.04
CA LEU A 110 0.83 6.39 8.89
C LEU A 110 -0.32 6.12 9.87
N MET A 111 -0.87 7.17 10.50
CA MET A 111 -2.04 7.05 11.37
C MET A 111 -3.28 6.56 10.62
N ARG A 112 -3.52 7.05 9.40
CA ARG A 112 -4.61 6.56 8.54
C ARG A 112 -4.43 5.08 8.20
N LEU A 113 -3.20 4.65 7.86
CA LEU A 113 -2.89 3.25 7.57
C LEU A 113 -3.14 2.36 8.79
N ARG A 114 -2.65 2.76 9.97
CA ARG A 114 -2.89 2.04 11.23
C ARG A 114 -4.38 1.88 11.54
N LYS A 115 -5.17 2.94 11.35
CA LYS A 115 -6.63 2.88 11.52
C LYS A 115 -7.28 1.86 10.56
N LYS A 116 -6.86 1.83 9.30
CA LYS A 116 -7.35 0.84 8.31
C LYS A 116 -7.00 -0.58 8.72
N VAL A 117 -5.75 -0.83 9.12
CA VAL A 117 -5.31 -2.15 9.61
C VAL A 117 -6.16 -2.60 10.80
N LYS A 118 -6.36 -1.73 11.79
CA LYS A 118 -7.21 -2.03 12.95
C LYS A 118 -8.65 -2.35 12.54
N SER A 119 -9.24 -1.55 11.64
CA SER A 119 -10.59 -1.79 11.12
C SER A 119 -10.69 -3.16 10.44
N PHE A 120 -9.73 -3.52 9.59
CA PHE A 120 -9.70 -4.83 8.95
C PHE A 120 -9.55 -5.97 9.94
N GLN A 121 -8.66 -5.83 10.94
CA GLN A 121 -8.50 -6.84 12.00
C GLN A 121 -9.79 -7.04 12.79
N THR A 122 -10.51 -5.95 13.14
CA THR A 122 -11.82 -6.03 13.81
C THR A 122 -12.84 -6.77 12.96
N SER A 123 -12.93 -6.44 11.66
CA SER A 123 -13.84 -7.11 10.73
C SER A 123 -13.52 -8.60 10.58
N VAL A 124 -12.24 -8.95 10.41
CA VAL A 124 -11.79 -10.36 10.36
C VAL A 124 -12.13 -11.09 11.65
N GLY A 125 -11.91 -10.45 12.81
CA GLY A 125 -12.27 -11.00 14.12
C GLY A 125 -13.77 -11.26 14.26
N ALA A 126 -14.62 -10.33 13.80
CA ALA A 126 -16.07 -10.48 13.80
C ALA A 126 -16.52 -11.63 12.87
N LEU A 127 -15.95 -11.72 11.67
CA LEU A 127 -16.22 -12.82 10.73
C LEU A 127 -15.82 -14.17 11.32
N ARG A 128 -14.64 -14.28 11.94
CA ARG A 128 -14.19 -15.50 12.62
C ARG A 128 -15.14 -15.92 13.74
N ARG A 129 -15.62 -14.97 14.55
CA ARG A 129 -16.63 -15.23 15.60
C ARG A 129 -17.92 -15.78 15.01
N ARG A 130 -18.47 -15.14 13.96
CA ARG A 130 -19.65 -15.64 13.24
C ARG A 130 -19.40 -17.04 12.65
N ILE A 131 -18.19 -17.29 12.15
CA ILE A 131 -17.80 -18.61 11.65
C ILE A 131 -17.93 -19.68 12.73
N LYS A 132 -17.33 -19.41 13.90
CA LYS A 132 -17.38 -20.29 15.06
C LYS A 132 -18.80 -20.51 15.57
N THR A 133 -19.59 -19.45 15.75
CA THR A 133 -20.97 -19.55 16.26
C THR A 133 -21.84 -20.45 15.37
N LEU A 134 -21.84 -20.20 14.06
CA LEU A 134 -22.61 -21.01 13.10
C LEU A 134 -22.05 -22.44 12.97
N GLY A 135 -20.72 -22.62 13.10
CA GLY A 135 -20.12 -23.96 13.15
C GLY A 135 -20.55 -24.74 14.39
N GLY A 136 -20.67 -24.06 15.54
CA GLY A 136 -21.24 -24.63 16.76
C GLY A 136 -22.71 -25.02 16.59
N LEU A 137 -23.51 -24.13 15.99
CA LEU A 137 -24.93 -24.42 15.71
C LEU A 137 -25.09 -25.64 14.80
N LEU A 138 -24.27 -25.76 13.75
CA LEU A 138 -24.29 -26.90 12.84
C LEU A 138 -23.97 -28.21 13.56
N LYS A 139 -22.98 -28.20 14.48
CA LYS A 139 -22.66 -29.37 15.31
C LYS A 139 -23.83 -29.76 16.22
N LEU A 140 -24.49 -28.79 16.85
CA LEU A 140 -25.67 -29.05 17.68
C LEU A 140 -26.83 -29.64 16.87
N LEU A 141 -27.09 -29.10 15.68
CA LEU A 141 -28.12 -29.61 14.76
C LEU A 141 -27.81 -31.03 14.27
N LYS A 142 -26.53 -31.35 14.03
CA LYS A 142 -26.09 -32.71 13.68
C LYS A 142 -26.31 -33.68 14.84
N GLN A 143 -25.92 -33.29 16.05
CA GLN A 143 -26.09 -34.11 17.24
C GLN A 143 -27.57 -34.37 17.58
N LYS A 144 -28.44 -33.39 17.34
CA LYS A 144 -29.88 -33.48 17.61
C LYS A 144 -30.72 -34.02 16.44
N MET A 145 -30.09 -34.46 15.34
CA MET A 145 -30.74 -35.13 14.20
C MET A 145 -31.78 -34.30 13.43
N HIS A 146 -31.34 -33.29 12.64
CA HIS A 146 -32.20 -32.66 11.60
C HIS A 146 -31.49 -32.31 10.26
N ILE A 147 -30.29 -32.83 9.98
CA ILE A 147 -29.58 -32.52 8.71
C ILE A 147 -28.85 -33.78 8.23
N THR A 148 -29.12 -34.22 6.99
CA THR A 148 -28.36 -35.24 6.27
C THR A 148 -26.99 -34.72 5.86
N ASP A 149 -25.96 -35.58 5.80
CA ASP A 149 -24.59 -35.16 5.47
C ASP A 149 -24.49 -34.41 4.13
N SER A 150 -25.38 -34.70 3.17
CA SER A 150 -25.51 -33.97 1.91
C SER A 150 -25.85 -32.49 2.12
N ALA A 151 -26.80 -32.16 2.99
CA ALA A 151 -27.17 -30.79 3.29
C ALA A 151 -26.06 -30.02 4.03
N GLU A 152 -25.21 -30.71 4.80
CA GLU A 152 -24.04 -30.09 5.45
C GLU A 152 -23.05 -29.52 4.42
N THR A 153 -22.79 -30.26 3.34
CA THR A 153 -21.86 -29.84 2.29
C THR A 153 -22.38 -28.61 1.53
N VAL A 154 -23.67 -28.58 1.20
CA VAL A 154 -24.33 -27.45 0.52
C VAL A 154 -24.26 -26.19 1.38
N LEU A 155 -24.47 -26.31 2.69
CA LEU A 155 -24.35 -25.19 3.64
C LEU A 155 -22.91 -24.68 3.78
N LYS A 156 -21.91 -25.57 3.70
CA LYS A 156 -20.49 -25.16 3.71
C LYS A 156 -20.08 -24.46 2.41
N VAL A 157 -20.50 -24.96 1.25
CA VAL A 157 -20.14 -24.38 -0.08
C VAL A 157 -20.81 -23.02 -0.28
N SER A 158 -22.11 -22.91 -0.03
CA SER A 158 -22.85 -21.63 -0.12
C SER A 158 -22.26 -20.55 0.80
N ARG A 159 -21.69 -20.96 1.93
CA ARG A 159 -20.98 -20.08 2.86
C ARG A 159 -19.66 -19.57 2.32
N LEU A 160 -18.83 -20.45 1.75
CA LEU A 160 -17.54 -20.07 1.15
C LEU A 160 -17.75 -19.08 0.00
N MET A 161 -18.73 -19.36 -0.86
CA MET A 161 -19.13 -18.51 -1.99
C MET A 161 -19.51 -17.09 -1.54
N LYS A 162 -20.38 -16.94 -0.51
CA LYS A 162 -20.78 -15.62 0.00
C LYS A 162 -19.64 -14.82 0.64
N THR A 163 -18.66 -15.50 1.26
CA THR A 163 -17.50 -14.81 1.88
C THR A 163 -16.41 -14.44 0.88
N LEU A 164 -16.29 -15.17 -0.23
CA LEU A 164 -15.34 -14.88 -1.31
C LEU A 164 -15.88 -13.80 -2.28
N CYS A 165 -17.20 -13.59 -2.33
CA CYS A 165 -17.84 -12.73 -3.33
C CYS A 165 -18.29 -11.32 -2.87
N PRO A 166 -17.53 -10.55 -2.07
CA PRO A 166 -17.70 -9.10 -2.06
C PRO A 166 -16.67 -8.36 -2.92
N ARG A 167 -15.69 -9.06 -3.51
CA ARG A 167 -14.53 -8.42 -4.15
C ARG A 167 -14.47 -8.53 -5.68
N TYR A 168 -15.25 -9.42 -6.30
CA TYR A 168 -15.26 -9.64 -7.75
C TYR A 168 -16.67 -10.01 -8.25
N PRO A 169 -17.61 -9.05 -8.36
CA PRO A 169 -18.98 -9.32 -8.81
C PRO A 169 -19.07 -9.81 -10.27
N TYR A 170 -17.99 -9.69 -11.05
CA TYR A 170 -17.93 -10.03 -12.48
C TYR A 170 -17.56 -11.48 -12.79
N LEU A 171 -17.12 -12.28 -11.81
CA LEU A 171 -16.77 -13.70 -12.06
C LEU A 171 -17.99 -14.64 -12.07
N PHE A 172 -19.20 -14.14 -11.80
CA PHE A 172 -20.42 -14.96 -11.72
C PHE A 172 -21.14 -15.13 -13.08
N VAL A 173 -20.68 -14.48 -14.15
CA VAL A 173 -21.36 -14.50 -15.46
C VAL A 173 -20.93 -15.69 -16.35
N TRP A 174 -19.96 -16.50 -15.92
CA TRP A 174 -19.35 -17.55 -16.75
C TRP A 174 -19.66 -19.00 -16.32
N CYS A 175 -20.69 -19.20 -15.49
CA CYS A 175 -21.20 -20.54 -15.14
C CYS A 175 -22.73 -20.56 -15.32
N ASN A 176 -23.18 -20.57 -16.57
CA ASN A 176 -24.47 -21.12 -16.99
C ASN A 176 -24.26 -21.85 -18.30
#